data_AF-A0A3D2JEH1-F1
#
_entry.id   AF-A0A3D2JEH1-F1
#
_cell.length_a   1.000
_cell.length_b   1.000
_cell.length_c   1.000
_cell.angle_alpha   90.00
_cell.angle_beta   90.00
_cell.angle_gamma   90.00
#
_symmetry.space_group_name_H-M   'P 1'
#
loop_
_entity.id
_entity.type
_entity.pdbx_description
1 polymer ?
#
loop_
_entity_poly.entity_id
_entity_poly.type
_entity_poly.pdbx_seq_one_letter_code
_entity_poly.pdbx_strand_id
1 'polypeptide(L)'
;MIRRRNSAADSRDAPSRKLSGIVGAILFGVGILWVGWLLLASHSNVSDIPLWPGISNLSSSVNVQATPLLAEGISVSLAQQTPSISQQQALSLANQYEPDAATQAKSVSAKFVLLNYAPSASATHNDFNNTPVWMIWYQHIPLAPDDPSASTRSSHDLYVFLDGTTGKEVLKVWI
;
A
#
# COMPACT_ATOMS: atom_id res chain seq x y z
N MET A 1 -40.43 82.75 -24.83
CA MET A 1 -39.93 81.49 -25.43
C MET A 1 -40.46 80.33 -24.58
N ILE A 2 -41.65 79.75 -24.76
CA ILE A 2 -42.23 78.94 -25.86
C ILE A 2 -41.36 77.74 -26.30
N ARG A 3 -41.59 76.61 -25.61
CA ARG A 3 -41.89 75.23 -26.09
C ARG A 3 -41.16 74.70 -27.34
N ARG A 4 -40.38 73.63 -27.17
CA ARG A 4 -40.37 72.47 -28.09
C ARG A 4 -40.40 71.16 -27.29
N ARG A 5 -41.48 70.40 -27.50
CA ARG A 5 -41.58 68.97 -27.20
C ARG A 5 -40.82 68.23 -28.30
N ASN A 6 -40.04 67.22 -27.96
CA ASN A 6 -39.75 66.10 -28.85
C ASN A 6 -40.03 64.80 -28.09
N SER A 7 -41.06 64.09 -28.54
CA SER A 7 -41.38 62.72 -28.19
C SER A 7 -40.57 61.79 -29.10
N ALA A 8 -39.95 60.76 -28.53
CA ALA A 8 -39.51 59.54 -29.24
C ALA A 8 -39.59 58.40 -28.21
N ALA A 9 -40.61 57.54 -28.34
CA ALA A 9 -40.47 56.13 -28.76
C ALA A 9 -39.64 55.34 -27.75
N ASP A 10 -40.29 54.72 -26.76
CA ASP A 10 -40.87 53.37 -26.82
C ASP A 10 -39.82 52.26 -27.10
N SER A 11 -39.87 51.26 -26.22
CA SER A 11 -39.31 49.92 -26.36
C SER A 11 -37.78 49.82 -26.43
N ARG A 12 -37.16 49.65 -25.26
CA ARG A 12 -35.93 48.85 -25.15
C ARG A 12 -36.25 47.57 -24.40
N ASP A 13 -36.47 46.54 -25.20
CA ASP A 13 -36.51 45.15 -24.81
C ASP A 13 -35.39 44.81 -23.81
N ALA A 14 -35.76 44.12 -22.74
CA ALA A 14 -34.81 43.51 -21.82
C ALA A 14 -34.42 42.12 -22.35
N PRO A 15 -33.16 41.87 -22.78
CA PRO A 15 -32.75 40.53 -23.14
C PRO A 15 -32.30 39.77 -21.90
N SER A 16 -33.19 38.88 -21.43
CA SER A 16 -32.91 37.46 -21.18
C SER A 16 -31.55 37.09 -20.56
N ARG A 17 -31.29 37.53 -19.32
CA ARG A 17 -30.27 36.92 -18.45
C ARG A 17 -30.80 35.64 -17.79
N LYS A 18 -31.12 34.60 -18.57
CA LYS A 18 -31.52 33.29 -18.03
C LYS A 18 -30.93 32.13 -18.82
N LEU A 19 -29.61 32.07 -18.90
CA LEU A 19 -28.90 30.90 -19.44
C LEU A 19 -27.65 30.51 -18.64
N SER A 20 -27.26 31.29 -17.64
CA SER A 20 -26.02 31.04 -16.87
C SER A 20 -26.20 30.09 -15.68
N GLY A 21 -27.43 29.76 -15.27
CA GLY A 21 -27.66 28.94 -14.07
C GLY A 21 -27.54 27.43 -14.32
N ILE A 22 -27.91 26.96 -15.52
CA ILE A 22 -27.97 25.53 -15.83
C ILE A 22 -26.57 24.95 -16.01
N VAL A 23 -25.65 25.72 -16.62
CA VAL A 23 -24.26 25.30 -16.81
C VAL A 23 -23.58 25.08 -15.46
N GLY A 24 -23.85 25.93 -14.46
CA GLY A 24 -23.34 25.77 -13.10
C GLY A 24 -23.85 24.50 -12.42
N ALA A 25 -25.15 24.19 -12.56
CA ALA A 25 -25.75 23.00 -11.96
C ALA A 25 -25.22 21.69 -12.58
N ILE A 26 -24.98 21.67 -13.89
CA ILE A 26 -24.40 20.51 -14.58
C ILE A 26 -22.95 20.29 -14.13
N LEU A 27 -22.14 21.35 -14.05
CA LEU A 27 -20.77 21.25 -13.55
C LEU A 27 -20.72 20.74 -12.10
N PHE A 28 -21.64 21.19 -11.26
CA PHE A 28 -21.74 20.73 -9.88
C PHE A 28 -22.16 19.26 -9.77
N GLY A 29 -23.14 18.84 -10.57
CA GLY A 29 -23.60 17.45 -10.60
C GLY A 29 -22.50 16.49 -11.07
N VAL A 30 -21.76 16.85 -12.11
CA VAL A 30 -20.60 16.06 -12.58
C VAL A 30 -19.53 16.02 -11.50
N GLY A 31 -19.22 17.14 -10.84
CA GLY A 31 -18.26 17.19 -9.74
C GLY A 31 -18.62 16.29 -8.56
N ILE A 32 -19.88 16.32 -8.10
CA ILE A 32 -20.34 15.46 -7.00
C ILE A 32 -20.32 13.99 -7.41
N LEU A 33 -20.72 13.67 -8.65
CA LEU A 33 -20.66 12.31 -9.15
C LEU A 33 -19.22 11.81 -9.25
N TRP A 34 -18.28 12.66 -9.69
CA TRP A 34 -16.86 12.32 -9.78
C TRP A 34 -16.23 12.12 -8.40
N VAL A 35 -16.56 12.97 -7.42
CA VAL A 35 -16.12 12.83 -6.03
C VAL A 35 -16.74 11.59 -5.37
N GLY A 36 -18.03 11.34 -5.58
CA GLY A 36 -18.70 10.14 -5.09
C GLY A 36 -18.12 8.86 -5.69
N TRP A 37 -17.80 8.87 -6.99
CA TRP A 37 -17.10 7.78 -7.66
C TRP A 37 -15.69 7.58 -7.12
N LEU A 38 -14.93 8.65 -6.87
CA LEU A 38 -13.61 8.57 -6.21
C LEU A 38 -13.71 8.00 -4.80
N LEU A 39 -14.72 8.38 -4.02
CA LEU A 39 -14.96 7.88 -2.67
C LEU A 39 -15.37 6.39 -2.68
N LEU A 40 -16.10 5.93 -3.70
CA LEU A 40 -16.40 4.51 -3.86
C LEU A 40 -15.20 3.70 -4.39
N ALA A 41 -14.47 4.25 -5.38
CA ALA A 41 -13.26 3.64 -5.93
C ALA A 41 -12.13 3.56 -4.90
N SER A 42 -12.09 4.47 -3.92
CA SER A 42 -11.12 4.44 -2.83
C SER A 42 -11.36 3.33 -1.79
N HIS A 43 -12.54 2.71 -1.78
CA HIS A 43 -12.73 1.46 -1.03
C HIS A 43 -12.18 0.23 -1.77
N SER A 44 -11.80 0.38 -3.05
CA SER A 44 -11.37 -0.74 -3.90
C SER A 44 -9.88 -0.74 -4.19
N ASN A 45 -9.19 0.42 -4.27
CA ASN A 45 -7.75 0.49 -4.56
C ASN A 45 -7.14 1.85 -4.15
N VAL A 46 -6.81 2.05 -2.86
CA VAL A 46 -5.94 3.17 -2.44
C VAL A 46 -4.61 2.60 -1.98
N SER A 47 -3.67 2.56 -2.91
CA SER A 47 -2.26 2.29 -2.59
C SER A 47 -1.35 3.26 -3.33
N ASP A 48 -1.77 4.51 -3.48
CA ASP A 48 -0.91 5.61 -3.95
C ASP A 48 -1.20 6.87 -3.14
N ILE A 49 -0.42 7.05 -2.07
CA ILE A 49 -0.39 8.24 -1.21
C ILE A 49 0.81 9.08 -1.67
N PRO A 50 0.70 10.42 -1.76
CA PRO A 50 1.76 11.28 -2.26
C PRO A 50 3.06 11.16 -1.47
N LEU A 51 4.14 11.17 -2.25
CA LEU A 51 5.55 10.93 -1.96
C LEU A 51 6.10 11.82 -0.82
N TRP A 52 6.46 11.21 0.31
CA TRP A 52 7.37 11.81 1.30
C TRP A 52 8.76 11.20 1.08
N PRO A 53 9.84 11.99 1.07
CA PRO A 53 11.20 11.46 0.89
C PRO A 53 11.57 10.66 2.15
N GLY A 54 11.55 9.34 2.04
CA GLY A 54 11.89 8.42 3.15
C GLY A 54 11.01 7.16 3.26
N ILE A 55 9.98 6.99 2.44
CA ILE A 55 9.14 5.80 2.46
C ILE A 55 9.12 5.18 1.06
N SER A 56 9.97 4.17 0.85
CA SER A 56 10.03 3.41 -0.40
C SER A 56 8.71 2.66 -0.64
N ASN A 57 8.15 2.84 -1.83
CA ASN A 57 6.94 2.24 -2.38
C ASN A 57 6.57 0.85 -1.84
N LEU A 58 5.52 0.76 -1.02
CA LEU A 58 4.85 -0.50 -0.66
C LEU A 58 3.72 -0.83 -1.64
N SER A 59 4.06 -1.02 -2.91
CA SER A 59 3.11 -1.55 -3.91
C SER A 59 3.80 -2.50 -4.87
N SER A 60 4.55 -3.46 -4.33
CA SER A 60 5.04 -4.59 -5.10
C SER A 60 4.03 -5.72 -4.97
N SER A 61 3.34 -6.03 -6.06
CA SER A 61 2.62 -7.29 -6.24
C SER A 61 3.64 -8.44 -6.26
N VAL A 62 4.13 -8.81 -5.07
CA VAL A 62 4.99 -9.98 -4.87
C VAL A 62 4.19 -11.24 -5.20
N ASN A 63 4.68 -12.06 -6.13
CA ASN A 63 4.21 -13.43 -6.27
C ASN A 63 4.33 -14.07 -4.88
N VAL A 64 3.19 -14.45 -4.28
CA VAL A 64 3.07 -14.80 -2.86
C VAL A 64 4.05 -15.91 -2.48
N GLN A 65 4.48 -16.70 -3.46
CA GLN A 65 5.36 -17.84 -3.28
C GLN A 65 6.74 -17.57 -3.89
N ALA A 66 7.71 -17.24 -3.02
CA ALA A 66 9.10 -17.12 -3.42
C ALA A 66 9.74 -18.53 -3.48
N THR A 67 10.35 -18.89 -4.62
CA THR A 67 11.08 -20.16 -4.80
C THR A 67 12.07 -20.47 -3.67
N PRO A 68 12.80 -19.50 -3.09
CA PRO A 68 13.70 -19.76 -1.99
C PRO A 68 13.00 -20.17 -0.68
N LEU A 69 11.82 -19.64 -0.40
CA LEU A 69 11.04 -20.05 0.79
C LEU A 69 10.60 -21.52 0.68
N LEU A 70 10.27 -21.98 -0.53
CA LEU A 70 9.92 -23.38 -0.76
C LEU A 70 11.09 -24.34 -0.52
N ALA A 71 12.31 -23.89 -0.82
CA ALA A 71 13.51 -24.69 -0.55
C ALA A 71 13.71 -24.91 0.97
N GLU A 72 13.29 -23.94 1.78
CA GLU A 72 13.26 -24.03 3.25
C GLU A 72 12.01 -24.77 3.78
N GLY A 73 11.19 -25.36 2.91
CA GLY A 73 9.94 -26.05 3.30
C GLY A 73 8.82 -25.09 3.73
N ILE A 74 8.96 -23.79 3.43
CA ILE A 74 7.97 -22.76 3.74
C ILE A 74 7.10 -22.56 2.51
N SER A 75 5.80 -22.75 2.68
CA SER A 75 4.81 -22.38 1.68
C SER A 75 3.88 -21.32 2.24
N VAL A 76 3.50 -20.40 1.37
CA VAL A 76 2.68 -19.23 1.72
C VAL A 76 1.57 -19.13 0.71
N SER A 77 0.34 -19.02 1.20
CA SER A 77 -0.86 -18.83 0.38
C SER A 77 -1.57 -17.56 0.78
N LEU A 78 -2.40 -17.02 -0.12
CA LEU A 78 -3.07 -15.75 0.13
C LEU A 78 -4.15 -15.93 1.20
N ALA A 79 -4.07 -15.15 2.29
CA ALA A 79 -5.09 -15.17 3.32
C ALA A 79 -6.31 -14.36 2.84
N GLN A 80 -7.49 -14.97 2.87
CA GLN A 80 -8.77 -14.27 2.62
C GLN A 80 -9.33 -13.59 3.88
N GLN A 81 -8.72 -13.86 5.03
CA GLN A 81 -9.13 -13.32 6.31
C GLN A 81 -8.66 -11.87 6.45
N THR A 82 -9.40 -11.06 7.20
CA THR A 82 -8.95 -9.72 7.57
C THR A 82 -7.98 -9.82 8.74
N PRO A 83 -6.76 -9.27 8.62
CA PRO A 83 -5.81 -9.27 9.72
C PRO A 83 -6.31 -8.40 10.88
N SER A 84 -5.99 -8.78 12.12
CA SER A 84 -6.40 -8.00 13.30
C SER A 84 -5.53 -6.75 13.49
N ILE A 85 -4.26 -6.82 13.06
CA ILE A 85 -3.34 -5.67 13.02
C ILE A 85 -3.20 -5.16 11.59
N SER A 86 -3.04 -3.84 11.43
CA SER A 86 -2.86 -3.24 10.11
C SER A 86 -1.48 -3.54 9.52
N GLN A 87 -1.35 -3.39 8.20
CA GLN A 87 -0.06 -3.55 7.51
C GLN A 87 1.02 -2.61 8.07
N GLN A 88 0.64 -1.36 8.39
CA GLN A 88 1.55 -0.36 8.95
C GLN A 88 2.01 -0.75 10.36
N GLN A 89 1.11 -1.30 11.18
CA GLN A 89 1.45 -1.81 12.50
C GLN A 89 2.41 -3.00 12.40
N ALA A 90 2.09 -3.99 11.55
CA ALA A 90 2.96 -5.14 11.32
C ALA A 90 4.36 -4.72 10.85
N LEU A 91 4.45 -3.75 9.93
CA LEU A 91 5.73 -3.24 9.45
C LEU A 91 6.52 -2.53 10.56
N SER A 92 5.85 -1.71 11.39
CA SER A 92 6.51 -1.04 12.51
C SER A 92 7.08 -2.03 13.53
N LEU A 93 6.35 -3.12 13.80
CA LEU A 93 6.81 -4.20 14.68
C LEU A 93 7.99 -4.95 14.04
N ALA A 94 7.90 -5.29 12.75
CA ALA A 94 9.00 -5.94 12.03
C ALA A 94 10.30 -5.10 12.08
N ASN A 95 10.19 -3.79 11.89
CA ASN A 95 11.33 -2.87 11.98
C ASN A 95 11.89 -2.76 13.42
N GLN A 96 11.06 -2.99 14.44
CA GLN A 96 11.53 -3.04 15.83
C GLN A 96 12.27 -4.34 16.12
N TYR A 97 11.83 -5.47 15.54
CA TYR A 97 12.52 -6.75 15.65
C TYR A 97 13.84 -6.78 14.88
N GLU A 98 13.87 -6.21 13.68
CA GLU A 98 15.02 -6.27 12.76
C GLU A 98 15.40 -4.85 12.28
N PRO A 99 15.97 -4.01 13.17
CA PRO A 99 16.30 -2.61 12.86
C PRO A 99 17.41 -2.48 11.82
N ASP A 100 18.36 -3.42 11.79
CA ASP A 100 19.46 -3.42 10.82
C ASP A 100 18.94 -3.70 9.41
N ALA A 101 18.04 -4.68 9.26
CA ALA A 101 17.39 -4.95 7.99
C ALA A 101 16.53 -3.76 7.53
N ALA A 102 15.78 -3.14 8.45
CA ALA A 102 14.92 -2.00 8.15
C ALA A 102 15.69 -0.76 7.65
N THR A 103 16.92 -0.57 8.14
CA THR A 103 17.75 0.59 7.75
C THR A 103 18.55 0.35 6.47
N GLN A 104 18.91 -0.89 6.18
CA GLN A 104 19.81 -1.23 5.08
C GLN A 104 19.11 -1.81 3.85
N ALA A 105 17.87 -2.30 3.98
CA ALA A 105 17.12 -2.84 2.85
C ALA A 105 16.81 -1.75 1.81
N LYS A 106 16.95 -2.09 0.53
CA LYS A 106 16.58 -1.18 -0.56
C LYS A 106 15.08 -1.10 -0.78
N SER A 107 14.38 -2.18 -0.47
CA SER A 107 12.94 -2.32 -0.68
C SER A 107 12.36 -3.18 0.43
N VAL A 108 11.17 -2.81 0.89
CA VAL A 108 10.44 -3.54 1.92
C VAL A 108 9.01 -3.73 1.47
N SER A 109 8.46 -4.92 1.64
CA SER A 109 7.09 -5.25 1.30
C SER A 109 6.43 -6.01 2.44
N ALA A 110 5.13 -5.79 2.66
CA ALA A 110 4.36 -6.50 3.67
C ALA A 110 3.09 -7.07 3.04
N LYS A 111 2.80 -8.35 3.31
CA LYS A 111 1.61 -9.05 2.81
C LYS A 111 1.01 -9.96 3.87
N PHE A 112 -0.31 -10.05 3.88
CA PHE A 112 -1.01 -10.97 4.75
C PHE A 112 -1.19 -12.33 4.06
N VAL A 113 -0.66 -13.39 4.67
CA VAL A 113 -0.54 -14.73 4.07
C VAL A 113 -0.85 -15.81 5.10
N LEU A 114 -1.19 -17.00 4.63
CA LEU A 114 -1.26 -18.20 5.44
C LEU A 114 0.08 -18.92 5.33
N LEU A 115 0.76 -19.06 6.46
CA LEU A 115 2.04 -19.76 6.60
C LEU A 115 1.81 -21.25 6.81
N ASN A 116 2.51 -22.03 5.99
CA ASN A 116 2.67 -23.46 6.11
C ASN A 116 4.16 -23.77 6.21
N TYR A 117 4.56 -24.37 7.32
CA TYR A 117 5.94 -24.73 7.58
C TYR A 117 5.99 -26.05 8.32
N ALA A 118 6.64 -27.03 7.71
CA ALA A 118 6.93 -28.33 8.31
C ALA A 118 8.44 -28.40 8.57
N PRO A 119 8.91 -28.07 9.78
CA PRO A 119 10.32 -28.17 10.12
C PRO A 119 10.82 -29.61 9.96
N SER A 120 12.07 -29.74 9.51
CA SER A 120 12.80 -31.00 9.67
C SER A 120 13.08 -31.24 11.15
N ALA A 121 13.28 -32.50 11.56
CA ALA A 121 13.37 -32.92 12.97
C ALA A 121 14.43 -32.21 13.84
N SER A 122 15.29 -31.37 13.24
CA SER A 122 16.34 -30.60 13.91
C SER A 122 16.07 -29.08 13.97
N ALA A 123 14.94 -28.59 13.46
CA ALA A 123 14.65 -27.15 13.47
C ALA A 123 14.07 -26.70 14.82
N THR A 124 14.42 -25.49 15.23
CA THR A 124 14.00 -24.88 16.52
C THR A 124 12.62 -24.24 16.49
N HIS A 125 11.96 -24.23 15.33
CA HIS A 125 10.67 -23.59 15.11
C HIS A 125 9.54 -24.60 15.18
N ASN A 126 8.37 -24.15 15.64
CA ASN A 126 7.17 -24.98 15.68
C ASN A 126 6.63 -25.24 14.27
N ASP A 127 5.90 -26.34 14.10
CA ASP A 127 5.11 -26.60 12.91
C ASP A 127 4.02 -25.53 12.76
N PHE A 128 3.85 -25.01 11.55
CA PHE A 128 2.79 -24.06 11.21
C PHE A 128 1.92 -24.63 10.08
N ASN A 129 0.61 -24.59 10.26
CA ASN A 129 -0.35 -25.09 9.27
C ASN A 129 -1.48 -24.08 9.09
N ASN A 130 -1.50 -23.44 7.92
CA ASN A 130 -2.39 -22.38 7.51
C ASN A 130 -2.51 -21.28 8.57
N THR A 131 -1.39 -20.92 9.18
CA THR A 131 -1.35 -19.91 10.23
C THR A 131 -1.41 -18.52 9.61
N PRO A 132 -2.38 -17.66 9.96
CA PRO A 132 -2.48 -16.32 9.41
C PRO A 132 -1.37 -15.42 9.95
N VAL A 133 -0.52 -14.93 9.07
CA VAL A 133 0.65 -14.11 9.41
C VAL A 133 0.82 -12.93 8.46
N TRP A 134 1.44 -11.88 8.97
CA TRP A 134 2.07 -10.87 8.14
C TRP A 134 3.45 -11.35 7.72
N MET A 135 3.69 -11.46 6.42
CA MET A 135 5.00 -11.66 5.83
C MET A 135 5.57 -10.30 5.45
N ILE A 136 6.68 -9.92 6.09
CA ILE A 136 7.47 -8.74 5.76
C ILE A 136 8.74 -9.22 5.06
N TRP A 137 8.99 -8.69 3.88
CA TRP A 137 10.15 -9.04 3.06
C TRP A 137 11.02 -7.81 2.86
N TYR A 138 12.24 -7.88 3.39
CA TYR A 138 13.32 -6.93 3.21
C TYR A 138 14.24 -7.42 2.09
N GLN A 139 14.44 -6.60 1.06
CA GLN A 139 15.18 -6.95 -0.14
C GLN A 139 16.52 -6.23 -0.21
N HIS A 140 17.51 -6.93 -0.75
CA HIS A 140 18.83 -6.40 -1.08
C HIS A 140 19.54 -5.74 0.11
N ILE A 141 19.54 -6.41 1.25
CA ILE A 141 20.33 -6.00 2.42
C ILE A 141 21.81 -6.29 2.09
N PRO A 142 22.70 -5.29 2.11
CA PRO A 142 24.12 -5.49 1.83
C PRO A 142 24.76 -6.41 2.87
N LEU A 143 25.66 -7.30 2.44
CA LEU A 143 26.52 -8.03 3.37
C LEU A 143 27.65 -7.11 3.84
N ALA A 144 27.98 -7.19 5.13
CA ALA A 144 29.14 -6.47 5.67
C ALA A 144 30.42 -6.93 4.93
N PRO A 145 31.32 -6.01 4.55
CA PRO A 145 32.47 -6.31 3.70
C PRO A 145 33.60 -7.13 4.36
N ASP A 146 33.44 -7.57 5.61
CA ASP A 146 34.54 -8.11 6.43
C ASP A 146 34.64 -9.66 6.46
N ASP A 147 33.86 -10.40 5.66
CA ASP A 147 34.02 -11.85 5.58
C ASP A 147 34.96 -12.25 4.43
N PRO A 148 36.19 -12.74 4.69
CA PRO A 148 37.12 -13.23 3.66
C PRO A 148 36.60 -14.48 2.93
N SER A 149 35.45 -15.03 3.37
CA SER A 149 34.72 -16.13 2.74
C SER A 149 33.60 -15.64 1.81
N ALA A 150 33.55 -14.34 1.48
CA ALA A 150 32.53 -13.70 0.64
C ALA A 150 32.35 -14.45 -0.69
N SER A 151 31.46 -15.41 -0.62
CA SER A 151 30.84 -16.05 -1.76
C SER A 151 30.22 -14.94 -2.60
N THR A 152 30.25 -15.09 -3.92
CA THR A 152 29.77 -14.19 -5.00
C THR A 152 28.49 -13.34 -4.80
N ARG A 153 27.77 -13.44 -3.68
CA ARG A 153 26.63 -12.62 -3.28
C ARG A 153 27.05 -11.39 -2.48
N SER A 154 26.65 -10.21 -2.95
CA SER A 154 26.86 -8.92 -2.28
C SER A 154 25.64 -8.45 -1.47
N SER A 155 24.52 -9.17 -1.55
CA SER A 155 23.30 -8.86 -0.81
C SER A 155 22.52 -10.14 -0.45
N HIS A 156 21.70 -10.05 0.60
CA HIS A 156 20.75 -11.07 1.01
C HIS A 156 19.35 -10.48 1.20
N ASP A 157 18.36 -11.35 1.25
CA ASP A 157 16.97 -11.01 1.55
C ASP A 157 16.58 -11.57 2.92
N LEU A 158 15.70 -10.86 3.63
CA LEU A 158 15.17 -11.30 4.91
C LEU A 158 13.64 -11.36 4.85
N TYR A 159 13.08 -12.49 5.28
CA TYR A 159 11.65 -12.68 5.45
C TYR A 159 11.34 -12.79 6.95
N VAL A 160 10.47 -11.92 7.44
CA VAL A 160 9.98 -11.91 8.82
C VAL A 160 8.49 -12.22 8.80
N PHE A 161 8.08 -13.24 9.54
CA PHE A 161 6.70 -13.64 9.70
C PHE A 161 6.21 -13.25 11.09
N LEU A 162 5.22 -12.37 11.14
CA LEU A 162 4.58 -11.93 12.37
C LEU A 162 3.15 -12.48 12.46
N ASP A 163 2.74 -12.86 13.65
CA ASP A 163 1.38 -13.34 13.90
C ASP A 163 0.35 -12.25 13.53
N GLY A 164 -0.67 -12.63 12.74
CA GLY A 164 -1.68 -11.70 12.22
C GLY A 164 -2.57 -11.04 13.27
N THR A 165 -2.55 -11.55 14.51
CA THR A 165 -3.39 -11.11 15.62
C THR A 165 -2.59 -10.31 16.65
N THR A 166 -1.42 -10.80 17.01
CA THR A 166 -0.58 -10.26 18.09
C THR A 166 0.60 -9.45 17.60
N GLY A 167 1.02 -9.65 16.34
CA GLY A 167 2.22 -9.03 15.77
C GLY A 167 3.52 -9.60 16.33
N LYS A 168 3.48 -10.69 17.09
CA LYS A 168 4.66 -11.38 17.61
C LYS A 168 5.42 -12.07 16.48
N GLU A 169 6.75 -12.05 16.51
CA GLU A 169 7.59 -12.84 15.61
C GLU A 169 7.32 -14.34 15.78
N VAL A 170 7.08 -15.01 14.64
CA VAL A 170 6.75 -16.43 14.55
C VAL A 170 7.86 -17.20 13.83
N LEU A 171 8.39 -16.62 12.75
CA LEU A 171 9.45 -17.21 11.95
C LEU A 171 10.27 -16.10 11.28
N LYS A 172 11.56 -16.34 11.09
CA LYS A 172 12.44 -15.47 10.30
C LYS A 172 13.41 -16.28 9.46
N VAL A 173 13.68 -15.82 8.25
CA VAL A 173 14.43 -16.59 7.25
C VAL A 173 15.33 -15.65 6.45
N TRP A 174 16.63 -15.97 6.43
CA TRP A 174 17.66 -15.26 5.67
C TRP A 174 17.96 -16.04 4.39
N ILE A 175 17.92 -15.37 3.24
CA ILE A 175 18.04 -16.00 1.90
C ILE A 175 19.09 -15.30 1.04
#